data_AF-A0A3N4S6G7-F1
#
_entry.id   AF-A0A3N4S6G7-F1
#
_cell.length_a   1.000
_cell.length_b   1.000
_cell.length_c   1.000
_cell.angle_alpha   90.00
_cell.angle_beta   90.00
_cell.angle_gamma   90.00
#
_symmetry.space_group_name_H-M   'P 1'
#
loop_
_entity.id
_entity.type
_entity.pdbx_description
1 polymer ?
#
loop_
_entity_poly.entity_id
_entity_poly.type
_entity_poly.pdbx_seq_one_letter_code
_entity_poly.pdbx_strand_id
1 'polypeptide(L)'
;MPRHASSPNPTARRALAALATAGVALGAGAATAAADTRPALDVVRTHPTTLGQIDPQAGLKVLGGVLPYVTGPVAGLKPNPLAGTGVDPLDNGVGAQLADFKPLTSKMLTGPLAQAPSIGSLPLVGKILGR
;
A
#
# COMPACT_ATOMS: atom_id res chain seq x y z
N MET A 1 -28.25 53.48 -0.28
CA MET A 1 -28.43 52.22 -1.05
C MET A 1 -27.25 52.03 -2.00
N PRO A 2 -26.29 51.12 -1.74
CA PRO A 2 -25.42 50.66 -2.80
C PRO A 2 -26.06 49.42 -3.44
N ARG A 3 -26.32 49.49 -4.75
CA ARG A 3 -26.68 48.33 -5.57
C ARG A 3 -25.57 48.15 -6.61
N HIS A 4 -25.17 46.90 -6.79
CA HIS A 4 -24.34 46.36 -7.89
C HIS A 4 -22.84 46.75 -7.82
N ALA A 5 -21.88 45.88 -8.16
CA ALA A 5 -21.92 44.79 -9.11
C ALA A 5 -21.14 43.56 -8.61
N SER A 6 -21.77 42.39 -8.72
CA SER A 6 -21.09 41.10 -8.64
C SER A 6 -20.09 41.01 -9.81
N SER A 7 -18.81 40.83 -9.51
CA SER A 7 -17.79 40.56 -10.52
C SER A 7 -18.00 39.14 -11.09
N PRO A 8 -18.27 38.96 -12.39
CA PRO A 8 -18.43 37.65 -12.97
C PRO A 8 -17.05 37.02 -13.15
N ASN A 9 -16.64 36.13 -12.24
CA ASN A 9 -15.35 35.43 -12.32
C ASN A 9 -15.37 34.38 -13.45
N PRO A 10 -14.72 34.62 -14.60
CA PRO A 10 -14.78 33.73 -15.77
C PRO A 10 -14.04 32.40 -15.52
N THR A 11 -13.07 32.41 -14.62
CA THR A 11 -12.32 31.24 -14.16
C THR A 11 -13.19 30.28 -13.35
N ALA A 12 -14.04 30.80 -12.45
CA ALA A 12 -15.00 29.98 -11.69
C ALA A 12 -16.01 29.29 -12.62
N ARG A 13 -16.44 29.98 -13.68
CA ARG A 13 -17.38 29.43 -14.67
C ARG A 13 -16.76 28.32 -15.51
N ARG A 14 -15.47 28.44 -15.87
CA ARG A 14 -14.72 27.38 -16.57
C ARG A 14 -14.43 26.18 -15.67
N ALA A 15 -14.11 26.43 -14.40
CA ALA A 15 -13.92 25.35 -13.41
C ALA A 15 -15.22 24.56 -13.20
N LEU A 16 -16.36 25.23 -13.10
CA LEU A 16 -17.67 24.58 -12.99
C LEU A 16 -18.02 23.77 -14.24
N ALA A 17 -17.69 24.27 -15.44
CA ALA A 17 -17.90 23.52 -16.69
C ALA A 17 -17.02 22.27 -16.76
N ALA A 18 -15.75 22.35 -16.36
CA ALA A 18 -14.85 21.21 -16.30
C ALA A 18 -15.30 20.16 -15.26
N LEU A 19 -15.78 20.61 -14.11
CA LEU A 19 -16.33 19.73 -13.06
C LEU A 19 -17.61 19.02 -13.54
N ALA A 20 -18.49 19.72 -14.26
CA ALA A 20 -19.71 19.13 -14.83
C ALA A 20 -19.39 18.06 -15.89
N THR A 21 -18.40 18.29 -16.76
CA THR A 21 -17.98 17.28 -17.75
C THR A 21 -17.32 16.05 -17.11
N ALA A 22 -16.57 16.23 -16.02
CA ALA A 22 -16.01 15.11 -15.27
C ALA A 22 -17.11 14.29 -14.52
N GLY A 23 -18.15 14.96 -14.02
CA GLY A 23 -19.28 14.31 -13.35
C GLY A 23 -20.10 13.40 -14.26
N VAL A 24 -20.29 13.77 -15.53
CA VAL A 24 -21.03 12.93 -16.50
C VAL A 24 -20.22 11.69 -16.91
N ALA A 25 -18.90 11.81 -17.03
CA ALA A 25 -18.02 10.66 -17.29
C ALA A 25 -17.96 9.69 -16.10
N LEU A 26 -17.94 10.20 -14.86
CA LEU A 26 -18.03 9.36 -13.66
C LEU A 26 -19.43 8.75 -13.47
N GLY A 27 -20.49 9.45 -13.86
CA GLY A 27 -21.88 8.98 -13.76
C GLY A 27 -22.21 7.86 -14.75
N ALA A 28 -21.67 7.92 -15.98
CA ALA A 28 -21.86 6.86 -16.97
C ALA A 28 -21.06 5.58 -16.64
N GLY A 29 -19.90 5.71 -16.00
CA GLY A 29 -19.13 4.57 -15.47
C GLY A 29 -19.67 4.00 -14.16
N ALA A 30 -20.36 4.81 -13.34
CA ALA A 30 -20.99 4.37 -12.11
C ALA A 30 -22.38 3.75 -12.34
N ALA A 31 -23.11 4.11 -13.39
CA ALA A 31 -24.43 3.51 -13.67
C ALA A 31 -24.35 2.02 -14.05
N THR A 32 -23.21 1.54 -14.55
CA THR A 32 -22.97 0.10 -14.77
C THR A 32 -22.39 -0.62 -13.56
N ALA A 33 -21.99 0.11 -12.50
CA ALA A 33 -21.46 -0.44 -11.25
C ALA A 33 -22.40 -0.26 -10.04
N ALA A 34 -23.37 0.64 -10.11
CA ALA A 34 -24.33 0.96 -9.03
C ALA A 34 -25.61 0.14 -9.09
N ALA A 35 -25.63 -0.98 -9.83
CA ALA A 35 -26.76 -1.91 -9.81
C ALA A 35 -26.75 -2.86 -8.60
N ASP A 36 -25.69 -2.88 -7.77
CA ASP A 36 -25.73 -3.74 -6.58
C ASP A 36 -24.77 -3.29 -5.45
N THR A 37 -25.11 -2.22 -4.75
CA THR A 37 -24.61 -2.00 -3.38
C THR A 37 -25.36 -2.90 -2.41
N ARG A 38 -25.13 -4.22 -2.52
CA ARG A 38 -25.46 -5.18 -1.46
C ARG A 38 -24.17 -5.47 -0.68
N PRO A 39 -24.25 -5.67 0.65
CA PRO A 39 -23.07 -5.94 1.47
C PRO A 39 -22.28 -7.09 0.83
N ALA A 40 -20.95 -6.95 0.70
CA ALA A 40 -20.08 -7.93 0.05
C ALA A 40 -20.18 -9.37 0.64
N LEU A 41 -20.83 -9.53 1.80
CA LEU A 41 -21.13 -10.81 2.44
C LEU A 41 -22.36 -11.53 1.84
N ASP A 42 -23.28 -10.82 1.18
CA ASP A 42 -24.50 -11.38 0.55
C ASP A 42 -24.21 -11.91 -0.88
N VAL A 43 -23.25 -11.30 -1.59
CA VAL A 43 -22.79 -11.74 -2.93
C VAL A 43 -22.21 -13.15 -2.91
N VAL A 44 -21.58 -13.56 -1.80
CA VAL A 44 -21.01 -14.91 -1.63
C VAL A 44 -22.08 -15.98 -1.43
N ARG A 45 -23.31 -15.62 -1.04
CA ARG A 45 -24.33 -16.59 -0.58
C ARG A 45 -25.56 -16.71 -1.46
N THR A 46 -25.89 -15.77 -2.33
CA THR A 46 -27.20 -15.78 -3.02
C THR A 46 -27.16 -15.80 -4.55
N HIS A 47 -25.99 -15.83 -5.17
CA HIS A 47 -25.89 -16.09 -6.60
C HIS A 47 -24.97 -17.29 -6.81
N PRO A 48 -25.45 -18.41 -7.37
CA PRO A 48 -24.54 -19.32 -8.05
C PRO A 48 -23.97 -18.48 -9.18
N THR A 49 -22.77 -17.93 -9.00
CA THR A 49 -22.02 -17.38 -10.11
C THR A 49 -21.88 -18.55 -11.08
N THR A 50 -22.65 -18.56 -12.16
CA THR A 50 -22.29 -19.37 -13.31
C THR A 50 -20.87 -18.96 -13.63
N LEU A 51 -19.91 -19.85 -13.36
CA LEU A 51 -18.54 -19.69 -13.82
C LEU A 51 -18.61 -19.74 -15.35
N GLY A 52 -18.94 -18.62 -15.98
CA GLY A 52 -18.43 -18.34 -17.31
C GLY A 52 -16.92 -18.51 -17.26
N GLN A 53 -16.29 -18.77 -18.42
CA GLN A 53 -14.84 -19.00 -18.50
C GLN A 53 -14.07 -17.93 -17.71
N ILE A 54 -13.64 -18.28 -16.50
CA ILE A 54 -12.77 -17.42 -15.70
C ILE A 54 -11.43 -17.52 -16.40
N ASP A 55 -10.92 -16.39 -16.88
CA ASP A 55 -9.55 -16.29 -17.34
C ASP A 55 -8.65 -16.10 -16.11
N PRO A 56 -7.92 -17.14 -15.64
CA PRO A 56 -7.06 -17.00 -14.48
C PRO A 56 -5.90 -16.03 -14.73
N GLN A 57 -5.49 -15.81 -15.99
CA GLN A 57 -4.45 -14.87 -16.36
C GLN A 57 -4.93 -13.41 -16.17
N ALA A 58 -6.19 -13.13 -16.48
CA ALA A 58 -6.79 -11.82 -16.21
C ALA A 58 -6.82 -11.52 -14.69
N GLY A 59 -7.22 -12.50 -13.87
CA GLY A 59 -7.19 -12.38 -12.41
C GLY A 59 -5.79 -12.12 -11.86
N LEU A 60 -4.78 -12.86 -12.36
CA LEU A 60 -3.40 -12.69 -11.94
C LEU A 60 -2.83 -11.32 -12.34
N LYS A 61 -3.23 -10.77 -13.49
CA LYS A 61 -2.84 -9.44 -13.95
C LYS A 61 -3.41 -8.33 -13.07
N VAL A 62 -4.66 -8.47 -12.63
CA VAL A 62 -5.28 -7.54 -11.66
C VAL A 62 -4.57 -7.61 -10.31
N LEU A 63 -4.31 -8.81 -9.79
CA LEU A 63 -3.55 -9.02 -8.55
C LEU A 63 -2.15 -8.41 -8.62
N GLY A 64 -1.42 -8.65 -9.73
CA GLY A 64 -0.09 -8.06 -9.95
C GLY A 64 -0.12 -6.53 -10.03
N GLY A 65 -1.23 -5.93 -10.47
CA GLY A 65 -1.43 -4.48 -10.45
C GLY A 65 -1.70 -3.92 -9.05
N VAL A 66 -2.40 -4.65 -8.18
CA VAL A 66 -2.79 -4.18 -6.83
C VAL A 66 -1.70 -4.45 -5.79
N LEU A 67 -1.02 -5.60 -5.86
CA LEU A 67 -0.04 -6.04 -4.87
C LEU A 67 1.04 -4.98 -4.55
N PRO A 68 1.65 -4.30 -5.53
CA PRO A 68 2.67 -3.28 -5.25
C PRO A 68 2.17 -2.10 -4.43
N TYR A 69 0.89 -1.72 -4.55
CA TYR A 69 0.33 -0.60 -3.77
C TYR A 69 0.07 -0.98 -2.32
N VAL A 70 -0.29 -2.25 -2.06
CA VAL A 70 -0.57 -2.75 -0.71
C VAL A 70 0.73 -3.07 0.03
N THR A 71 1.71 -3.64 -0.67
CA THR A 71 2.96 -4.14 -0.07
C THR A 71 4.14 -3.17 -0.23
N GLY A 72 4.07 -2.23 -1.17
CA GLY A 72 5.12 -1.25 -1.44
C GLY A 72 5.55 -0.46 -0.19
N PRO A 73 4.63 0.06 0.65
CA PRO A 73 5.00 0.79 1.86
C PRO A 73 5.85 -0.02 2.83
N VAL A 74 5.62 -1.33 2.95
CA VAL A 74 6.34 -2.20 3.89
C VAL A 74 7.57 -2.85 3.25
N ALA A 75 7.60 -3.02 1.92
CA ALA A 75 8.69 -3.64 1.20
C ALA A 75 10.01 -2.84 1.34
N GLY A 76 9.94 -1.51 1.41
CA GLY A 76 11.10 -0.66 1.61
C GLY A 76 11.62 -0.59 3.06
N LEU A 77 10.86 -1.12 4.02
CA LEU A 77 11.24 -1.03 5.43
C LEU A 77 12.29 -2.09 5.77
N LYS A 78 13.29 -1.68 6.56
CA LYS A 78 14.15 -2.62 7.27
C LYS A 78 13.37 -3.29 8.40
N PRO A 79 13.68 -4.54 8.76
CA PRO A 79 13.15 -5.17 9.97
C PRO A 79 13.39 -4.33 11.23
N ASN A 80 14.53 -3.64 11.29
CA ASN A 80 14.84 -2.61 12.26
C ASN A 80 14.88 -1.22 11.59
N PRO A 81 13.80 -0.42 11.66
CA PRO A 81 13.76 0.92 11.05
C PRO A 81 14.75 1.91 11.65
N LEU A 82 15.19 1.68 12.89
CA LEU A 82 16.15 2.51 13.61
C LEU A 82 17.61 2.07 13.40
N ALA A 83 17.84 1.08 12.52
CA ALA A 83 19.17 0.56 12.21
C ALA A 83 20.14 1.66 11.77
N GLY A 84 21.25 1.79 12.49
CA GLY A 84 22.30 2.80 12.22
C GLY A 84 21.98 4.21 12.72
N THR A 85 20.90 4.37 13.50
CA THR A 85 20.64 5.60 14.24
C THR A 85 21.28 5.54 15.62
N GLY A 86 21.49 6.70 16.26
CA GLY A 86 21.98 6.75 17.66
C GLY A 86 21.00 6.23 18.71
N VAL A 87 19.77 5.86 18.31
CA VAL A 87 18.70 5.32 19.16
C VAL A 87 18.28 3.92 18.71
N ASP A 88 19.15 3.21 17.99
CA ASP A 88 18.90 1.83 17.56
C ASP A 88 18.74 0.92 18.79
N PRO A 89 17.53 0.37 19.05
CA PRO A 89 17.30 -0.43 20.24
C PRO A 89 18.09 -1.74 20.21
N LEU A 90 18.38 -2.28 19.02
CA LEU A 90 19.06 -3.56 18.85
C LEU A 90 20.58 -3.43 18.97
N ASP A 91 21.09 -2.20 19.01
CA ASP A 91 22.49 -1.90 19.29
C ASP A 91 22.78 -1.69 20.79
N ASN A 92 21.76 -1.79 21.65
CA ASN A 92 21.90 -1.76 23.12
C ASN A 92 22.34 -3.12 23.68
N GLY A 93 23.51 -3.59 23.26
CA GLY A 93 24.01 -4.90 23.67
C GLY A 93 24.77 -4.89 24.99
N VAL A 94 24.52 -5.90 25.82
CA VAL A 94 25.40 -6.29 26.93
C VAL A 94 26.39 -7.38 26.49
N GLY A 95 27.57 -7.39 27.11
CA GLY A 95 28.61 -8.38 26.87
C GLY A 95 29.21 -8.92 28.17
N ALA A 96 29.66 -10.17 28.12
CA ALA A 96 30.40 -10.81 29.19
C ALA A 96 31.63 -11.52 28.61
N GLN A 97 32.74 -11.46 29.35
CA GLN A 97 33.96 -12.19 29.01
C GLN A 97 34.45 -12.90 30.26
N LEU A 98 34.77 -14.18 30.11
CA LEU A 98 35.38 -14.98 31.15
C LEU A 98 36.84 -15.22 30.77
N ALA A 99 37.78 -14.71 31.57
CA ALA A 99 39.22 -14.82 31.32
C ALA A 99 39.60 -14.44 29.87
N ASP A 100 40.31 -15.33 29.18
CA ASP A 100 40.83 -15.23 27.83
C ASP A 100 39.94 -15.85 26.75
N PHE A 101 38.71 -16.28 27.12
CA PHE A 101 37.72 -16.71 26.13
C PHE A 101 37.22 -15.56 25.26
N LYS A 102 36.69 -15.92 24.08
CA LYS A 102 36.02 -14.97 23.19
C LYS A 102 34.83 -14.33 23.90
N PRO A 103 34.70 -12.98 23.92
CA PRO A 103 33.55 -12.32 24.52
C PRO A 103 32.23 -12.76 23.90
N LEU A 104 31.23 -12.97 24.75
CA LEU A 104 29.86 -13.21 24.33
C LEU A 104 29.08 -11.91 24.47
N THR A 105 28.35 -11.55 23.41
CA THR A 105 27.51 -10.36 23.44
C THR A 105 26.11 -10.70 22.96
N SER A 106 25.12 -10.05 23.56
CA SER A 106 23.73 -10.10 23.06
C SER A 106 23.61 -9.63 21.61
N LYS A 107 24.53 -8.78 21.13
CA LYS A 107 24.60 -8.35 19.72
C LYS A 107 24.85 -9.49 18.74
N MET A 108 25.41 -10.62 19.19
CA MET A 108 25.53 -11.81 18.34
C MET A 108 24.17 -12.39 17.95
N LEU A 109 23.13 -12.15 18.76
CA LEU A 109 21.77 -12.60 18.51
C LEU A 109 20.91 -11.50 17.85
N THR A 110 21.13 -10.24 18.22
CA THR A 110 20.34 -9.11 17.67
C THR A 110 20.88 -8.58 16.36
N GLY A 111 22.19 -8.71 16.09
CA GLY A 111 22.85 -8.22 14.88
C GLY A 111 22.16 -8.65 13.58
N PRO A 112 21.89 -9.95 13.37
CA PRO A 112 21.21 -10.41 12.16
C PRO A 112 19.89 -9.69 11.87
N LEU A 113 19.17 -9.22 12.89
CA LEU A 113 17.96 -8.43 12.75
C LEU A 113 18.24 -6.92 12.64
N ALA A 114 19.23 -6.43 13.39
CA ALA A 114 19.63 -5.03 13.40
C ALA A 114 20.18 -4.55 12.05
N GLN A 115 20.97 -5.39 11.37
CA GLN A 115 21.60 -5.05 10.09
C GLN A 115 20.92 -5.71 8.88
N ALA A 116 19.74 -6.31 9.06
CA ALA A 116 19.01 -6.95 7.98
C ALA A 116 18.68 -5.95 6.84
N PRO A 117 18.71 -6.42 5.58
CA PRO A 117 18.26 -5.62 4.45
C PRO A 117 16.74 -5.45 4.50
N SER A 118 16.17 -4.61 3.61
CA SER A 118 14.73 -4.36 3.57
C SER A 118 13.90 -5.63 3.35
N ILE A 119 12.66 -5.64 3.82
CA ILE A 119 11.74 -6.79 3.67
C ILE A 119 11.58 -7.19 2.20
N GLY A 120 11.49 -6.20 1.30
CA GLY A 120 11.33 -6.40 -0.14
C GLY A 120 12.57 -6.94 -0.85
N SER A 121 13.76 -6.82 -0.24
CA SER A 121 15.00 -7.40 -0.77
C SER A 121 15.22 -8.87 -0.38
N LEU A 122 14.33 -9.44 0.42
CA LEU A 122 14.36 -10.87 0.71
C LEU A 122 14.01 -11.66 -0.56
N PRO A 123 14.78 -12.71 -0.93
CA PRO A 123 14.61 -13.41 -2.21
C PRO A 123 13.18 -13.91 -2.48
N LEU A 124 12.50 -14.40 -1.44
CA LEU A 124 11.13 -14.89 -1.57
C LEU A 124 10.12 -13.76 -1.75
N VAL A 125 10.33 -12.63 -1.06
CA VAL A 125 9.43 -11.47 -1.13
C VAL A 125 9.60 -10.74 -2.46
N GLY A 126 10.84 -10.54 -2.93
CA GLY A 126 11.12 -9.94 -4.24
C GLY A 126 10.38 -10.65 -5.38
N LYS A 127 10.41 -11.99 -5.37
CA LYS A 127 9.71 -12.81 -6.37
C LYS A 127 8.18 -12.61 -6.36
N ILE A 128 7.57 -12.41 -5.19
CA ILE A 128 6.13 -12.11 -5.08
C ILE A 128 5.83 -10.67 -5.55
N LEU A 129 6.77 -9.76 -5.33
CA LEU A 129 6.65 -8.34 -5.70
C LEU A 129 7.05 -8.04 -7.15
N GLY A 130 7.53 -9.04 -7.91
CA GLY A 130 8.00 -8.86 -9.28
C GLY A 130 9.31 -8.09 -9.38
N ARG A 131 10.19 -8.22 -8.38
CA ARG A 131 11.54 -7.63 -8.34
C ARG A 131 12.64 -8.67 -8.16
#